data_AF-A0A2A3Y395-F1
#
_entry.id   AF-A0A2A3Y395-F1
#
_cell.length_a   1.000
_cell.length_b   1.000
_cell.length_c   1.000
_cell.angle_alpha   90.00
_cell.angle_beta   90.00
_cell.angle_gamma   90.00
#
_symmetry.space_group_name_H-M   'P 1'
#
loop_
_entity.id
_entity.type
_entity.pdbx_description
1 polymer ?
#
loop_
_entity_poly.entity_id
_entity_poly.type
_entity_poly.pdbx_seq_one_letter_code
_entity_poly.pdbx_strand_id
1 'polypeptide(L)'
;MSRAVLNRLPAANDDISRRVAADLRRILARIDLDNPVSARAALFELVPPLIERWGDVSATAAAEWFEGFRAANGLPGPFRSVLAPPLPIEQVNARIGFATREAGHLFTGQTSEFADFMLLIANEYSLAPGHNTVWNNSARDGAAFARVPEPGACDFCLMLASRGFVYSRGTVDQTQGADGEMTRFHGGCRCHAMPVWEETRARVEYGYDPEKLLAERQGA
;
A
#
# COMPACT_ATOMS: atom_id res chain seq x y z
N MET A 1 -10.66 -18.14 13.14
CA MET A 1 -10.57 -17.62 11.75
C MET A 1 -9.53 -18.45 11.00
N SER A 2 -9.73 -18.78 9.71
CA SER A 2 -8.68 -19.48 8.96
C SER A 2 -7.56 -18.52 8.57
N ARG A 3 -6.30 -18.95 8.72
CA ARG A 3 -5.12 -18.19 8.28
C ARG A 3 -5.20 -17.80 6.79
N ALA A 4 -5.96 -18.56 6.00
CA ALA A 4 -6.21 -18.29 4.59
C ALA A 4 -6.93 -16.95 4.34
N VAL A 5 -7.88 -16.54 5.20
CA VAL A 5 -8.57 -15.25 5.04
C VAL A 5 -7.66 -14.09 5.41
N LEU A 6 -6.89 -14.22 6.50
CA LEU A 6 -5.90 -13.23 6.92
C LEU A 6 -4.87 -12.97 5.81
N ASN A 7 -4.31 -14.04 5.24
CA ASN A 7 -3.20 -13.95 4.29
C ASN A 7 -3.65 -13.58 2.85
N ARG A 8 -4.95 -13.46 2.56
CA ARG A 8 -5.44 -13.23 1.19
C ARG A 8 -5.05 -11.86 0.64
N LEU A 9 -5.19 -10.79 1.42
CA LEU A 9 -4.77 -9.45 0.97
C LEU A 9 -3.24 -9.32 0.82
N PRO A 10 -2.41 -9.79 1.78
CA PRO A 10 -0.95 -9.83 1.58
C PRO A 10 -0.54 -10.57 0.31
N ALA A 11 -1.11 -11.76 0.06
CA ALA A 11 -0.81 -12.53 -1.14
C ALA A 11 -1.22 -11.81 -2.44
N ALA A 12 -2.37 -11.11 -2.43
CA ALA A 12 -2.81 -10.29 -3.55
C ALA A 12 -1.88 -9.10 -3.79
N ASN A 13 -1.47 -8.40 -2.73
CA ASN A 13 -0.52 -7.29 -2.81
C ASN A 13 0.84 -7.73 -3.35
N ASP A 14 1.34 -8.90 -2.92
CA ASP A 14 2.57 -9.49 -3.45
C ASP A 14 2.46 -9.81 -4.94
N ASP A 15 1.32 -10.34 -5.40
CA ASP A 15 1.09 -10.63 -6.82
C ASP A 15 1.00 -9.36 -7.66
N ILE A 16 0.23 -8.36 -7.21
CA ILE A 16 0.14 -7.05 -7.83
C ILE A 16 1.53 -6.42 -7.93
N SER A 17 2.31 -6.48 -6.85
CA SER A 17 3.68 -5.93 -6.82
C SER A 17 4.58 -6.56 -7.88
N ARG A 18 4.56 -7.89 -8.02
CA ARG A 18 5.33 -8.59 -9.05
C ARG A 18 4.90 -8.20 -10.46
N ARG A 19 3.60 -8.05 -10.70
CA ARG A 19 3.05 -7.72 -12.03
C ARG A 19 3.30 -6.27 -12.42
N VAL A 20 3.11 -5.33 -11.50
CA VAL A 20 3.49 -3.92 -11.65
C VAL A 20 4.97 -3.82 -12.03
N ALA A 21 5.84 -4.52 -11.31
CA ALA A 21 7.27 -4.52 -11.60
C ALA A 21 7.58 -5.12 -12.98
N ALA A 22 6.91 -6.20 -13.38
CA ALA A 22 7.07 -6.79 -14.71
C ALA A 22 6.61 -5.84 -15.82
N ASP A 23 5.45 -5.20 -15.66
CA ASP A 23 4.89 -4.27 -16.64
C ASP A 23 5.76 -3.02 -16.77
N LEU A 24 6.21 -2.44 -15.66
CA LEU A 24 7.10 -1.28 -15.68
C LEU A 24 8.45 -1.62 -16.32
N ARG A 25 9.05 -2.79 -16.04
CA ARG A 25 10.28 -3.21 -16.72
C ARG A 25 10.10 -3.32 -18.24
N ARG A 26 8.93 -3.74 -18.73
CA ARG A 26 8.64 -3.75 -20.18
C ARG A 26 8.51 -2.35 -20.76
N ILE A 27 7.99 -1.38 -20.01
CA ILE A 27 7.99 0.04 -20.40
C ILE A 27 9.42 0.55 -20.47
N LEU A 28 10.20 0.37 -19.41
CA LEU A 28 11.58 0.85 -19.32
C LEU A 28 12.47 0.26 -20.41
N ALA A 29 12.28 -1.01 -20.78
CA ALA A 29 13.02 -1.65 -21.88
C ALA A 29 12.69 -1.10 -23.28
N ARG A 30 11.64 -0.28 -23.43
CA ARG A 30 11.20 0.30 -24.70
C ARG A 30 11.54 1.78 -24.84
N ILE A 31 12.00 2.42 -23.78
CA ILE A 31 12.37 3.85 -23.79
C ILE A 31 13.89 3.99 -23.80
N ASP A 32 14.39 4.99 -24.51
CA ASP A 32 15.81 5.32 -24.55
C ASP A 32 16.17 6.17 -23.32
N LEU A 33 16.67 5.52 -22.27
CA LEU A 33 17.08 6.20 -21.03
C LEU A 33 18.33 7.08 -21.20
N ASP A 34 19.11 6.88 -22.28
CA ASP A 34 20.24 7.73 -22.63
C ASP A 34 19.80 9.04 -23.31
N ASN A 35 18.51 9.15 -23.65
CA ASN A 35 17.84 10.40 -24.02
C ASN A 35 16.84 10.84 -22.91
N PRO A 36 17.31 11.48 -21.83
CA PRO A 36 16.49 11.88 -20.68
C PRO A 36 15.23 12.69 -21.03
N VAL A 37 15.27 13.52 -22.07
CA VAL A 37 14.12 14.34 -22.48
C VAL A 37 13.03 13.47 -23.08
N SER A 38 13.40 12.60 -24.02
CA SER A 38 12.46 11.66 -24.64
C SER A 38 11.95 10.62 -23.64
N ALA A 39 12.84 10.04 -22.84
CA ALA A 39 12.49 9.11 -21.76
C ALA A 39 11.48 9.73 -20.80
N ARG A 40 11.74 10.96 -20.34
CA ARG A 40 10.83 11.67 -19.44
C ARG A 40 9.45 11.82 -20.08
N ALA A 41 9.36 12.28 -21.33
CA ALA A 41 8.05 12.42 -22.00
C ALA A 41 7.29 11.08 -22.05
N ALA A 42 7.97 10.00 -22.44
CA ALA A 42 7.37 8.68 -22.51
C ALA A 42 6.90 8.16 -21.13
N LEU A 43 7.62 8.47 -20.05
CA LEU A 43 7.22 8.07 -18.70
C LEU A 43 5.94 8.74 -18.23
N PHE A 44 5.77 10.04 -18.52
CA PHE A 44 4.53 10.78 -18.21
C PHE A 44 3.33 10.25 -19.00
N GLU A 45 3.56 9.64 -20.16
CA GLU A 45 2.51 9.02 -20.97
C GLU A 45 2.18 7.60 -20.51
N LEU A 46 3.20 6.78 -20.22
CA LEU A 46 3.05 5.33 -20.08
C LEU A 46 2.86 4.86 -18.62
N VAL A 47 3.40 5.58 -17.64
CA VAL A 47 3.38 5.17 -16.24
C VAL A 47 2.03 5.43 -15.56
N PRO A 48 1.34 6.58 -15.73
CA PRO A 48 0.06 6.80 -15.08
C PRO A 48 -1.02 5.76 -15.43
N PRO A 49 -1.23 5.36 -16.71
CA PRO A 49 -2.21 4.32 -17.03
C PRO A 49 -1.87 2.93 -16.46
N LEU A 50 -0.57 2.64 -16.27
CA LEU A 50 -0.14 1.40 -15.58
C LEU A 50 -0.54 1.44 -14.11
N ILE A 51 -0.27 2.57 -13.43
CA ILE A 51 -0.61 2.77 -12.01
C ILE A 51 -2.12 2.71 -11.81
N GLU A 52 -2.90 3.39 -12.64
CA GLU A 52 -4.36 3.42 -12.56
C GLU A 52 -4.94 2.00 -12.68
N ARG A 53 -4.52 1.25 -13.70
CA ARG A 53 -4.97 -0.13 -13.91
C ARG A 53 -4.69 -1.03 -12.71
N TRP A 54 -3.47 -1.01 -12.18
CA TRP A 54 -3.12 -1.85 -11.03
C TRP A 54 -3.72 -1.33 -9.73
N GLY A 55 -3.98 -0.03 -9.65
CA GLY A 55 -4.78 0.62 -8.61
C GLY A 55 -6.19 0.06 -8.51
N ASP A 56 -6.91 -0.04 -9.63
CA ASP A 56 -8.26 -0.61 -9.67
C ASP A 56 -8.29 -2.07 -9.20
N VAL A 57 -7.29 -2.86 -9.62
CA VAL A 57 -7.13 -4.25 -9.18
C VAL A 57 -6.86 -4.31 -7.68
N SER A 58 -5.99 -3.43 -7.15
CA SER A 58 -5.67 -3.35 -5.73
C SER A 58 -6.88 -2.97 -4.88
N ALA A 59 -7.65 -1.95 -5.31
CA ALA A 59 -8.88 -1.53 -4.65
C ALA A 59 -9.91 -2.68 -4.61
N THR A 60 -10.09 -3.38 -5.74
CA THR A 60 -11.02 -4.51 -5.84
C THR A 60 -10.63 -5.66 -4.90
N ALA A 61 -9.35 -6.07 -4.92
CA ALA A 61 -8.85 -7.14 -4.05
C ALA A 61 -9.01 -6.77 -2.56
N ALA A 62 -8.75 -5.51 -2.20
CA ALA A 62 -8.94 -5.00 -0.84
C ALA A 62 -10.42 -5.01 -0.41
N ALA A 63 -11.34 -4.64 -1.30
CA ALA A 63 -12.78 -4.65 -1.01
C ALA A 63 -13.32 -6.06 -0.77
N GLU A 64 -13.01 -7.00 -1.66
CA GLU A 64 -13.40 -8.42 -1.51
C GLU A 64 -12.82 -9.01 -0.23
N TRP A 65 -11.55 -8.71 0.04
CA TRP A 65 -10.90 -9.14 1.25
C TRP A 65 -11.58 -8.56 2.49
N PHE A 66 -11.90 -7.27 2.51
CA PHE A 66 -12.55 -6.62 3.65
C PHE A 66 -13.91 -7.27 3.97
N GLU A 67 -14.74 -7.51 2.95
CA GLU A 67 -16.04 -8.17 3.11
C GLU A 67 -15.87 -9.59 3.67
N GLY A 68 -14.95 -10.37 3.09
CA GLY A 68 -14.65 -11.73 3.54
C GLY A 68 -14.06 -11.77 4.96
N PHE A 69 -13.16 -10.84 5.28
CA PHE A 69 -12.53 -10.74 6.60
C PHE A 69 -13.56 -10.35 7.66
N ARG A 70 -14.42 -9.36 7.37
CA ARG A 70 -15.53 -8.96 8.23
C ARG A 70 -16.48 -10.13 8.49
N ALA A 71 -16.92 -10.83 7.44
CA ALA A 71 -17.81 -11.98 7.57
C ALA A 71 -17.16 -13.14 8.37
N ALA A 72 -15.88 -13.43 8.11
CA ALA A 72 -15.13 -14.48 8.82
C ALA A 72 -14.92 -14.17 10.31
N ASN A 73 -15.01 -12.90 10.70
CA ASN A 73 -14.96 -12.47 12.10
C ASN A 73 -16.35 -12.38 12.77
N GLY A 74 -17.41 -12.75 12.05
CA GLY A 74 -18.77 -12.89 12.60
C GLY A 74 -19.45 -11.56 12.88
N LEU A 75 -19.06 -10.48 12.19
CA LEU A 75 -19.74 -9.19 12.30
C LEU A 75 -21.14 -9.28 11.69
N PRO A 76 -22.16 -8.68 12.32
CA PRO A 76 -23.54 -8.81 11.88
C PRO A 76 -23.82 -8.04 10.58
N GLY A 77 -24.81 -8.53 9.84
CA GLY A 77 -25.37 -7.87 8.65
C GLY A 77 -24.47 -7.91 7.41
N PRO A 78 -25.06 -7.67 6.22
CA PRO A 78 -24.27 -7.53 5.00
C PRO A 78 -23.44 -6.24 5.06
N PHE A 79 -22.24 -6.30 4.49
CA PHE A 79 -21.41 -5.11 4.25
C PHE A 79 -20.95 -5.14 2.80
N ARG A 80 -21.16 -4.03 2.10
CA ARG A 80 -20.65 -3.84 0.74
C ARG A 80 -19.55 -2.81 0.78
N SER A 81 -18.34 -3.20 0.43
CA SER A 81 -17.19 -2.34 0.38
C SER A 81 -17.33 -1.28 -0.72
N VAL A 82 -16.79 -0.09 -0.46
CA VAL A 82 -16.68 0.99 -1.43
C VAL A 82 -15.21 1.07 -1.85
N LEU A 83 -14.95 1.00 -3.15
CA LEU A 83 -13.60 1.14 -3.69
C LEU A 83 -13.12 2.57 -3.48
N ALA A 84 -11.88 2.73 -3.03
CA ALA A 84 -11.23 4.03 -3.10
C ALA A 84 -10.97 4.38 -4.58
N PRO A 85 -11.08 5.66 -4.96
CA PRO A 85 -10.76 6.09 -6.31
C PRO A 85 -9.27 5.90 -6.62
N PRO A 86 -8.88 5.87 -7.90
CA PRO A 86 -7.49 6.02 -8.31
C PRO A 86 -6.86 7.29 -7.72
N LEU A 87 -5.54 7.29 -7.59
CA LEU A 87 -4.81 8.49 -7.19
C LEU A 87 -4.97 9.59 -8.26
N PRO A 88 -5.09 10.87 -7.88
CA PRO A 88 -5.13 11.97 -8.83
C PRO A 88 -3.91 11.96 -9.76
N ILE A 89 -4.15 12.15 -11.05
CA ILE A 89 -3.07 12.10 -12.05
C ILE A 89 -1.98 13.14 -11.77
N GLU A 90 -2.34 14.28 -11.19
CA GLU A 90 -1.42 15.33 -10.77
C GLU A 90 -0.45 14.83 -9.70
N GLN A 91 -0.92 13.99 -8.76
CA GLN A 91 -0.09 13.38 -7.72
C GLN A 91 0.88 12.36 -8.31
N VAL A 92 0.40 11.54 -9.25
CA VAL A 92 1.24 10.57 -10.00
C VAL A 92 2.31 11.31 -10.80
N ASN A 93 1.91 12.32 -11.55
CA ASN A 93 2.79 13.15 -12.38
C ASN A 93 3.80 13.93 -11.55
N ALA A 94 3.42 14.47 -10.39
CA ALA A 94 4.34 15.11 -9.48
C ALA A 94 5.43 14.13 -9.02
N ARG A 95 5.05 12.88 -8.70
CA ARG A 95 6.00 11.85 -8.27
C ARG A 95 6.94 11.40 -9.39
N ILE A 96 6.44 11.21 -10.61
CA ILE A 96 7.28 10.97 -11.80
C ILE A 96 8.19 12.16 -12.06
N GLY A 97 7.70 13.39 -11.88
CA GLY A 97 8.48 14.62 -12.03
C GLY A 97 9.61 14.74 -11.02
N PHE A 98 9.39 14.29 -9.79
CA PHE A 98 10.40 14.19 -8.74
C PHE A 98 11.44 13.10 -9.06
N ALA A 99 10.99 11.92 -9.48
CA ALA A 99 11.87 10.83 -9.90
C ALA A 99 12.77 11.24 -11.07
N THR A 100 12.21 11.92 -12.07
CA THR A 100 12.99 12.26 -13.26
C THR A 100 13.98 13.39 -13.01
N ARG A 101 13.79 14.27 -12.01
CA ARG A 101 14.66 15.45 -11.80
C ARG A 101 15.50 15.41 -10.53
N GLU A 102 14.89 15.10 -9.39
CA GLU A 102 15.48 15.35 -8.08
C GLU A 102 16.04 14.09 -7.43
N ALA A 103 15.36 12.94 -7.59
CA ALA A 103 15.69 11.72 -6.85
C ALA A 103 16.06 10.50 -7.68
N GLY A 104 15.72 10.45 -8.96
CA GLY A 104 15.88 9.26 -9.79
C GLY A 104 17.02 9.35 -10.79
N HIS A 105 17.94 10.30 -10.68
CA HIS A 105 19.21 10.26 -11.40
C HIS A 105 19.16 10.16 -12.95
N LEU A 106 17.99 10.27 -13.59
CA LEU A 106 17.80 10.11 -15.04
C LEU A 106 18.70 11.06 -15.85
N PHE A 107 18.77 12.34 -15.46
CA PHE A 107 19.65 13.33 -16.12
C PHE A 107 21.13 13.22 -15.72
N THR A 108 21.49 12.29 -14.83
CA THR A 108 22.88 12.08 -14.38
C THR A 108 23.49 10.77 -14.93
N GLY A 109 22.78 10.04 -15.78
CA GLY A 109 23.26 8.81 -16.41
C GLY A 109 23.24 7.56 -15.52
N GLN A 110 22.70 7.64 -14.30
CA GLN A 110 22.58 6.48 -13.39
C GLN A 110 21.22 5.78 -13.62
N THR A 111 21.12 5.10 -14.76
CA THR A 111 19.87 4.55 -15.28
C THR A 111 19.35 3.34 -14.49
N SER A 112 20.23 2.59 -13.81
CA SER A 112 19.86 1.50 -12.90
C SER A 112 19.11 2.01 -11.67
N GLU A 113 19.67 3.00 -11.00
CA GLU A 113 19.13 3.65 -9.80
C GLU A 113 17.81 4.35 -10.13
N PHE A 114 17.73 4.95 -11.32
CA PHE A 114 16.47 5.48 -11.85
C PHE A 114 15.39 4.40 -11.96
N ALA A 115 15.73 3.26 -12.57
CA ALA A 115 14.80 2.17 -12.78
C ALA A 115 14.30 1.58 -11.45
N ASP A 116 15.19 1.39 -10.48
CA ASP A 116 14.84 0.93 -9.13
C ASP A 116 13.91 1.91 -8.42
N PHE A 117 14.18 3.22 -8.53
CA PHE A 117 13.33 4.24 -7.95
C PHE A 117 11.93 4.27 -8.60
N MET A 118 11.86 4.13 -9.93
CA MET A 118 10.58 4.01 -10.64
C MET A 118 9.79 2.77 -10.22
N LEU A 119 10.46 1.64 -9.96
CA LEU A 119 9.82 0.42 -9.45
C LEU A 119 9.18 0.65 -8.08
N LEU A 120 9.83 1.40 -7.19
CA LEU A 120 9.27 1.77 -5.89
C LEU A 120 8.01 2.64 -6.07
N ILE A 121 8.07 3.66 -6.93
CA ILE A 121 6.92 4.55 -7.20
C ILE A 121 5.74 3.77 -7.78
N ALA A 122 5.98 2.99 -8.83
CA ALA A 122 4.92 2.24 -9.48
C ALA A 122 4.26 1.27 -8.51
N ASN A 123 5.05 0.59 -7.66
CA ASN A 123 4.51 -0.30 -6.64
C ASN A 123 3.65 0.43 -5.60
N GLU A 124 4.19 1.49 -5.02
CA GLU A 124 3.52 2.31 -4.01
C GLU A 124 2.17 2.83 -4.51
N TYR A 125 2.17 3.47 -5.68
CA TYR A 125 1.00 4.15 -6.20
C TYR A 125 -0.04 3.17 -6.76
N SER A 126 0.39 1.99 -7.21
CA SER A 126 -0.53 0.91 -7.62
C SER A 126 -1.21 0.23 -6.43
N LEU A 127 -0.59 0.21 -5.24
CA LEU A 127 -1.17 -0.40 -4.04
C LEU A 127 -1.96 0.61 -3.19
N ALA A 128 -1.75 1.90 -3.38
CA ALA A 128 -2.40 2.95 -2.61
C ALA A 128 -3.94 2.87 -2.63
N PRO A 129 -4.62 2.64 -3.77
CA PRO A 129 -6.09 2.48 -3.78
C PRO A 129 -6.57 1.28 -2.96
N GLY A 130 -5.82 0.17 -2.91
CA GLY A 130 -6.13 -0.96 -2.03
C GLY A 130 -6.03 -0.59 -0.55
N HIS A 131 -4.95 0.10 -0.15
CA HIS A 131 -4.79 0.58 1.21
C HIS A 131 -5.90 1.57 1.63
N ASN A 132 -6.21 2.53 0.75
CA ASN A 132 -7.27 3.50 0.97
C ASN A 132 -8.65 2.84 1.00
N THR A 133 -8.85 1.75 0.25
CA THR A 133 -10.08 0.96 0.32
C THR A 133 -10.24 0.35 1.71
N VAL A 134 -9.23 -0.33 2.26
CA VAL A 134 -9.32 -0.86 3.64
C VAL A 134 -9.55 0.28 4.64
N TRP A 135 -8.82 1.39 4.49
CA TRP A 135 -8.96 2.58 5.34
C TRP A 135 -10.37 3.18 5.35
N ASN A 136 -10.92 3.46 4.17
CA ASN A 136 -12.22 4.11 4.06
C ASN A 136 -13.36 3.17 4.50
N ASN A 137 -13.22 1.87 4.25
CA ASN A 137 -14.21 0.88 4.66
C ASN A 137 -14.20 0.62 6.17
N SER A 138 -13.04 0.52 6.82
CA SER A 138 -13.06 0.31 8.28
C SER A 138 -13.55 1.55 9.03
N ALA A 139 -13.24 2.75 8.55
CA ALA A 139 -13.84 3.97 9.11
C ALA A 139 -15.38 3.97 8.94
N ARG A 140 -15.90 3.55 7.78
CA ARG A 140 -17.36 3.42 7.55
C ARG A 140 -17.99 2.34 8.44
N ASP A 141 -17.27 1.28 8.74
CA ASP A 141 -17.71 0.15 9.55
C ASP A 141 -17.40 0.31 11.04
N GLY A 142 -16.98 1.51 11.48
CA GLY A 142 -16.68 1.81 12.89
C GLY A 142 -15.47 1.07 13.45
N ALA A 143 -14.66 0.43 12.62
CA ALA A 143 -13.45 -0.28 13.02
C ALA A 143 -12.27 0.66 13.19
N ALA A 144 -11.44 0.36 14.19
CA ALA A 144 -10.07 0.83 14.27
C ALA A 144 -9.17 0.04 13.30
N PHE A 145 -7.87 0.30 13.36
CA PHE A 145 -6.86 -0.28 12.50
C PHE A 145 -5.65 -0.74 13.28
N ALA A 146 -5.01 -1.76 12.73
CA ALA A 146 -3.63 -2.12 13.04
C ALA A 146 -2.80 -2.21 11.76
N ARG A 147 -1.50 -1.96 11.89
CA ARG A 147 -0.52 -2.35 10.87
C ARG A 147 -0.08 -3.77 11.19
N VAL A 148 -0.33 -4.69 10.28
CA VAL A 148 0.14 -6.08 10.39
C VAL A 148 1.39 -6.23 9.52
N PRO A 149 2.55 -6.58 10.10
CA PRO A 149 3.78 -6.78 9.35
C PRO A 149 3.86 -8.23 8.83
N GLU A 150 4.37 -8.39 7.62
CA GLU A 150 4.74 -9.69 7.04
C GLU A 150 6.25 -9.94 7.21
N PRO A 151 6.72 -11.21 7.12
CA PRO A 151 8.13 -11.57 7.30
C PRO A 151 9.07 -10.81 6.37
N GLY A 152 9.75 -9.74 6.80
CA GLY A 152 10.56 -8.87 5.92
C GLY A 152 10.04 -7.43 5.81
N ALA A 153 9.05 -7.06 6.61
CA ALA A 153 8.69 -5.65 6.85
C ALA A 153 9.89 -4.84 7.35
N CYS A 154 9.96 -3.58 6.92
CA CYS A 154 11.00 -2.63 7.36
C CYS A 154 10.79 -2.19 8.83
N ASP A 155 11.81 -1.60 9.43
CA ASP A 155 11.76 -1.14 10.82
C ASP A 155 10.65 -0.13 11.11
N PHE A 156 10.31 0.70 10.12
CA PHE A 156 9.19 1.63 10.25
C PHE A 156 7.85 0.89 10.39
N CYS A 157 7.61 -0.13 9.54
CA CYS A 157 6.43 -0.98 9.65
C CYS A 157 6.40 -1.74 10.98
N LEU A 158 7.54 -2.29 11.42
CA LEU A 158 7.63 -3.01 12.70
C LEU A 158 7.36 -2.07 13.89
N MET A 159 7.87 -0.84 13.84
CA MET A 159 7.57 0.19 14.84
C MET A 159 6.09 0.57 14.88
N LEU A 160 5.43 0.72 13.72
CA LEU A 160 3.99 0.99 13.70
C LEU A 160 3.19 -0.22 14.20
N ALA A 161 3.57 -1.42 13.79
CA ALA A 161 2.92 -2.66 14.21
C ALA A 161 3.04 -2.91 15.72
N SER A 162 4.17 -2.56 16.34
CA SER A 162 4.39 -2.73 17.78
C SER A 162 3.51 -1.83 18.64
N ARG A 163 2.85 -0.81 18.06
CA ARG A 163 1.86 0.00 18.78
C ARG A 163 0.55 -0.74 19.00
N GLY A 164 0.31 -1.85 18.30
CA GLY A 164 -0.93 -2.61 18.38
C GLY A 164 -2.10 -1.94 17.66
N PHE A 165 -3.28 -2.00 18.28
CA PHE A 165 -4.58 -1.82 17.62
C PHE A 165 -5.19 -0.42 17.81
N VAL A 166 -4.36 0.63 17.77
CA VAL A 166 -4.72 1.95 18.34
C VAL A 166 -5.28 2.92 17.31
N TYR A 167 -5.26 2.59 16.03
CA TYR A 167 -5.55 3.57 14.99
C TYR A 167 -7.04 3.67 14.72
N SER A 168 -7.75 4.65 15.25
CA SER A 168 -9.07 5.04 14.72
C SER A 168 -8.96 6.38 14.00
N ARG A 169 -9.89 6.70 13.09
CA ARG A 169 -9.87 8.00 12.38
C ARG A 169 -9.84 9.21 13.33
N GLY A 170 -10.30 9.05 14.57
CA GLY A 170 -10.27 10.08 15.62
C GLY A 170 -9.07 10.05 16.58
N THR A 171 -8.23 9.02 16.54
CA THR A 171 -7.07 8.84 17.46
C THR A 171 -5.73 8.75 16.73
N VAL A 172 -5.76 8.46 15.43
CA VAL A 172 -4.63 8.66 14.54
C VAL A 172 -4.44 10.17 14.45
N ASP A 173 -3.34 10.66 14.99
CA ASP A 173 -2.84 11.99 14.63
C ASP A 173 -2.92 12.08 13.11
N GLN A 174 -3.69 13.04 12.58
CA GLN A 174 -3.85 13.26 11.13
C GLN A 174 -2.53 13.68 10.47
N THR A 175 -1.40 13.48 11.14
CA THR A 175 -0.06 13.57 10.59
C THR A 175 0.17 12.49 9.54
N GLN A 176 -0.35 12.84 8.36
CA GLN A 176 0.38 13.02 7.11
C GLN A 176 0.03 12.02 5.98
N GLY A 177 -1.18 12.17 5.44
CA GLY A 177 -1.36 12.45 4.02
C GLY A 177 -1.97 13.85 3.91
N ALA A 178 -1.57 14.69 2.95
CA ALA A 178 -2.09 16.06 2.84
C ALA A 178 -3.61 16.13 2.52
N ASP A 179 -4.21 14.97 2.26
CA ASP A 179 -5.56 14.72 1.75
C ASP A 179 -6.43 13.85 2.68
N GLY A 180 -5.91 13.39 3.83
CA GLY A 180 -6.67 12.54 4.77
C GLY A 180 -6.76 11.06 4.40
N GLU A 181 -5.98 10.61 3.41
CA GLU A 181 -5.87 9.20 2.98
C GLU A 181 -4.73 8.44 3.69
N MET A 182 -4.78 7.10 3.69
CA MET A 182 -3.71 6.27 4.29
C MET A 182 -2.51 6.15 3.34
N THR A 183 -1.89 7.27 2.98
CA THR A 183 -0.88 7.39 1.90
C THR A 183 0.56 7.08 2.32
N ARG A 184 0.80 6.52 3.51
CA ARG A 184 2.14 6.16 3.99
C ARG A 184 2.42 4.68 3.94
N PHE A 185 2.39 4.12 2.74
CA PHE A 185 3.10 2.89 2.41
C PHE A 185 4.15 3.30 1.38
N HIS A 186 5.38 2.82 1.53
CA HIS A 186 6.40 3.05 0.51
C HIS A 186 6.36 1.91 -0.53
N GLY A 187 7.04 2.08 -1.66
CA GLY A 187 7.28 0.98 -2.60
C GLY A 187 7.99 -0.19 -1.91
N GLY A 188 7.51 -1.42 -2.13
CA GLY A 188 8.04 -2.63 -1.48
C GLY A 188 7.65 -2.78 0.00
N CYS A 189 6.68 -2.00 0.48
CA CYS A 189 6.19 -2.12 1.85
C CYS A 189 5.58 -3.50 2.10
N ARG A 190 6.00 -4.15 3.19
CA ARG A 190 5.51 -5.49 3.60
C ARG A 190 4.67 -5.45 4.87
N CYS A 191 4.05 -4.31 5.16
CA CYS A 191 2.96 -4.24 6.13
C CYS A 191 1.68 -3.83 5.43
N HIS A 192 0.54 -4.21 6.00
CA HIS A 192 -0.79 -3.90 5.47
C HIS A 192 -1.70 -3.43 6.62
N ALA A 193 -2.73 -2.67 6.27
CA ALA A 193 -3.74 -2.22 7.21
C ALA A 193 -4.76 -3.33 7.45
N MET A 194 -5.16 -3.51 8.71
CA MET A 194 -6.16 -4.49 9.12
C MET A 194 -7.23 -3.84 10.00
N PRO A 195 -8.52 -4.06 9.72
CA PRO A 195 -9.59 -3.55 10.57
C PRO A 195 -9.61 -4.28 11.91
N VAL A 196 -9.96 -3.53 12.95
CA VAL A 196 -10.13 -4.01 14.31
C VAL A 196 -11.48 -3.51 14.82
N TRP A 197 -12.44 -4.43 14.93
CA TRP A 197 -13.73 -4.16 15.55
C TRP A 197 -13.66 -4.49 17.04
N GLU A 198 -14.18 -3.62 17.89
CA GLU A 198 -14.16 -3.79 19.35
C GLU A 198 -14.83 -5.11 19.76
N GLU A 199 -15.94 -5.48 19.10
CA GLU A 199 -16.71 -6.71 19.33
C GLU A 199 -15.91 -7.99 19.06
N THR A 200 -14.83 -7.89 18.29
CA THR A 200 -14.03 -9.04 17.82
C THR A 200 -12.56 -8.96 18.22
N ARG A 201 -12.10 -7.79 18.69
CA ARG A 201 -10.70 -7.50 19.01
C ARG A 201 -10.02 -8.59 19.85
N ALA A 202 -10.71 -9.09 20.88
CA ALA A 202 -10.15 -10.10 21.79
C ALA A 202 -9.97 -11.50 21.16
N ARG A 203 -10.59 -11.77 20.01
CA ARG A 203 -10.60 -13.09 19.35
C ARG A 203 -9.92 -13.13 17.98
N VAL A 204 -9.63 -11.98 17.38
CA VAL A 204 -8.97 -11.93 16.06
C VAL A 204 -7.47 -12.13 16.23
N GLU A 205 -6.94 -13.19 15.63
CA GLU A 205 -5.49 -13.39 15.50
C GLU A 205 -4.97 -12.68 14.25
N TYR A 206 -4.25 -11.58 14.46
CA TYR A 206 -3.63 -10.78 13.39
C TYR A 206 -2.30 -11.37 12.89
N GLY A 207 -1.91 -12.53 13.41
CA GLY A 207 -0.74 -13.26 12.95
C GLY A 207 0.60 -12.74 13.46
N TYR A 208 0.60 -11.79 14.40
CA TYR A 208 1.74 -11.35 15.19
C TYR A 208 1.26 -10.93 16.60
N ASP A 209 2.18 -10.86 17.56
CA ASP A 209 1.93 -10.34 18.91
C ASP A 209 2.56 -8.93 19.02
N PRO A 210 1.74 -7.87 19.12
CA PRO A 210 2.24 -6.50 19.23
C PRO A 210 3.05 -6.24 20.51
N GLU A 211 2.70 -6.86 21.63
CA GLU A 211 3.38 -6.66 22.91
C GLU A 211 4.75 -7.31 22.88
N LYS A 212 4.83 -8.53 22.34
CA LYS A 212 6.10 -9.20 22.09
C LYS A 212 6.99 -8.40 21.15
N LEU A 213 6.43 -7.91 20.04
CA LEU A 213 7.17 -7.07 19.09
C LEU A 213 7.66 -5.76 19.72
N LEU A 214 6.86 -5.15 20.61
CA LEU A 214 7.27 -3.95 21.33
C LEU A 214 8.41 -4.23 22.30
N ALA A 215 8.33 -5.33 23.06
CA ALA A 215 9.38 -5.73 24.00
C ALA A 215 10.71 -6.02 23.27
N GLU A 216 10.66 -6.73 22.14
CA GLU A 216 11.83 -6.97 21.28
C GLU A 216 12.48 -5.67 20.81
N ARG A 217 11.68 -4.64 20.48
CA ARG A 217 12.17 -3.33 20.03
C ARG A 217 12.67 -2.43 21.15
N GLN A 218 12.23 -2.63 22.39
CA GLN A 218 12.68 -1.85 23.55
C GLN A 218 13.95 -2.44 24.20
N GLY A 219 14.28 -3.71 23.89
CA GLY A 219 15.49 -4.38 24.34
C GLY A 219 16.65 -4.43 23.33
N ALA A 220 16.46 -3.85 22.13
CA ALA A 220 17.45 -3.75 21.05
C ALA A 220 18.07 -2.34 21.00
#